data_AF-Q8W502-F1
#
_entry.id   AF-Q8W502-F1
#
_cell.length_a   1.000
_cell.length_b   1.000
_cell.length_c   1.000
_cell.angle_alpha   90.00
_cell.angle_beta   90.00
_cell.angle_gamma   90.00
#
_symmetry.space_group_name_H-M   'P 1'
#
loop_
_entity.id
_entity.type
_entity.pdbx_description
1 polymer ?
#
loop_
_entity_poly.entity_id
_entity_poly.type
_entity_poly.pdbx_seq_one_letter_code
_entity_poly.pdbx_strand_id
1 'polypeptide(L)' 'SVGFKAGVKDYRLTYYTPDYETKDTDILAAFRVTPQ' A
#
# COMPACT_ATOMS: atom_id res chain seq x y z
N SER A 1 24.63 -0.16 -10.82
CA SER A 1 23.22 -0.57 -10.64
C SER A 1 22.71 0.08 -9.37
N VAL A 2 21.51 0.67 -9.39
CA VAL A 2 20.87 1.16 -8.17
C VAL A 2 20.30 -0.08 -7.48
N GLY A 3 21.12 -0.73 -6.65
CA GLY A 3 20.85 -2.07 -6.12
C GLY A 3 19.66 -2.14 -5.17
N PHE A 4 18.95 -3.26 -5.19
CA PHE A 4 17.88 -3.58 -4.24
C PHE A 4 18.47 -3.70 -2.81
N LYS A 5 18.00 -2.87 -1.88
CA LYS A 5 18.37 -2.93 -0.46
C LYS A 5 17.34 -3.76 0.31
N ALA A 6 17.74 -4.93 0.78
CA ALA A 6 16.91 -5.81 1.60
C ALA A 6 16.68 -5.23 3.01
N GLY A 7 15.53 -5.53 3.62
CA GLY A 7 15.13 -5.10 4.96
C GLY A 7 13.61 -5.00 5.12
N VAL A 8 13.13 -4.90 6.36
CA VAL A 8 11.71 -4.63 6.67
C VAL A 8 11.41 -3.15 6.39
N LYS A 9 10.30 -2.88 5.71
CA LYS A 9 9.81 -1.53 5.45
C LYS A 9 8.48 -1.31 6.15
N ASP A 10 8.24 -0.08 6.59
CA ASP A 10 6.94 0.31 7.10
C ASP A 10 5.89 0.15 5.99
N TYR A 11 4.78 -0.51 6.32
CA TYR A 11 3.70 -0.80 5.38
C TYR A 11 3.17 0.46 4.67
N ARG A 12 3.08 1.57 5.41
CA ARG A 12 2.63 2.86 4.87
C ARG A 12 3.50 3.37 3.72
N LEU A 13 4.80 3.09 3.73
CA LEU A 13 5.73 3.58 2.70
C LEU A 13 5.49 2.95 1.33
N THR A 14 4.88 1.76 1.27
CA THR A 14 4.70 1.02 0.02
C THR A 14 3.23 0.85 -0.37
N TYR A 15 2.29 1.03 0.55
CA TYR A 15 0.87 0.72 0.32
C TYR A 15 -0.08 1.91 0.51
N TYR A 16 0.39 3.06 1.02
CA TYR A 16 -0.46 4.25 1.14
C TYR A 16 -0.11 5.28 0.08
N THR A 17 -0.93 5.31 -0.97
CA THR A 17 -0.88 6.34 -2.00
C THR A 17 -2.22 7.07 -1.98
N PRO A 18 -2.32 8.23 -1.28
CA PRO A 18 -3.59 8.93 -1.11
C PRO A 18 -4.19 9.40 -2.43
N ASP A 19 -3.34 9.61 -3.44
CA ASP A 19 -3.73 10.08 -4.78
C ASP A 19 -3.95 8.92 -5.77
N TYR A 20 -4.15 7.69 -5.30
CA TYR A 20 -4.46 6.56 -6.17
C TYR A 20 -5.84 6.74 -6.81
N GLU A 21 -5.88 6.78 -8.14
CA GLU A 21 -7.12 6.80 -8.91
C GLU A 21 -7.64 5.36 -9.11
N THR A 22 -8.86 5.10 -8.64
CA THR A 22 -9.51 3.80 -8.81
C THR A 22 -9.82 3.55 -10.29
N LYS A 23 -9.51 2.36 -10.78
CA LYS A 23 -9.87 1.90 -12.12
C LYS A 23 -11.06 0.96 -12.07
N ASP A 24 -11.82 0.89 -13.15
CA ASP A 24 -12.99 -0.02 -13.25
C ASP A 24 -12.62 -1.50 -13.14
N THR A 25 -11.35 -1.83 -13.36
CA THR A 25 -10.80 -3.19 -13.23
C THR A 25 -10.34 -3.53 -11.82
N ASP A 26 -10.31 -2.56 -10.91
CA ASP A 26 -9.83 -2.78 -9.55
C ASP A 26 -10.85 -3.53 -8.70
N ILE A 27 -10.36 -4.34 -7.79
CA ILE A 27 -11.20 -5.00 -6.78
C ILE A 27 -11.08 -4.18 -5.50
N LEU A 28 -12.18 -3.50 -5.14
CA LEU A 28 -12.24 -2.66 -3.94
C LEU A 28 -12.72 -3.48 -2.73
N ALA A 29 -12.07 -3.28 -1.59
CA ALA A 29 -12.47 -3.88 -0.32
C ALA A 29 -12.60 -2.80 0.76
N ALA A 30 -13.66 -2.88 1.55
CA ALA A 30 -13.90 -1.98 2.68
C ALA A 30 -13.63 -2.73 3.99
N PHE A 31 -12.69 -2.23 4.80
CA PHE A 31 -12.31 -2.84 6.07
C PHE A 31 -12.68 -1.92 7.24
N ARG A 32 -13.28 -2.50 8.29
CA ARG A 32 -13.37 -1.85 9.60
C ARG A 32 -12.11 -2.18 10.39
N VAL A 33 -11.25 -1.19 10.59
CA VAL A 33 -10.02 -1.34 11.38
C VAL A 33 -10.30 -1.01 12.84
N THR A 34 -9.89 -1.88 13.75
CA THR A 34 -9.80 -1.59 15.20
C THR A 34 -8.33 -1.79 15.60
N PRO A 35 -7.63 -0.74 16.08
CA PRO A 35 -6.25 -0.86 16.53
C PRO A 35 -6.11 -1.83 17.71
N GLN A 36 -4.90 -2.38 17.89
CA GLN A 36 -4.55 -3.31 18.95
C GLN A 36 -4.22 -2.59 20.27
#